data_AF-A0A127JT12-F1
#
_entry.id   AF-A0A127JT12-F1
#
_cell.length_a   1.000
_cell.length_b   1.000
_cell.length_c   1.000
_cell.angle_alpha   90.00
_cell.angle_beta   90.00
_cell.angle_gamma   90.00
#
_symmetry.space_group_name_H-M   'P 1'
#
loop_
_entity.id
_entity.type
_entity.pdbx_description
1 polymer ?
#
loop_
_entity_poly.entity_id
_entity_poly.type
_entity_poly.pdbx_seq_one_letter_code
_entity_poly.pdbx_strand_id
1 'polypeptide(L)'
;MSSLERRLPREALRWELPVVCLLAWLGFIGIPLAEGAIGLSWDALNHHIYLGWVAQEPRFDRDLFAAGGQAYQYPYLYWPVYKMAVMGWSGVWAGVALASLHLVTVPPVWMLARLCMPGATVFDALMRAMAVAMAFMTGVVLSQFDSTSNDLMAAAPLVWCLALALVPLDANRPSWFTPARSVALSGLLAGASIAFKLSNGPLVLVAMPLAWLLASPGAIGKRILLVALGCAMTMLGLCLVYASWGLALWQEFGNPIYPFYDGHFAPIREAAGWKR
;
A
#
# COMPACT_ATOMS: atom_id res chain seq x y z
N MET A 1 -0.24 -2.73 42.85
CA MET A 1 0.04 -2.69 41.40
C MET A 1 -1.27 -2.94 40.68
N SER A 2 -1.71 -2.00 39.85
CA SER A 2 -2.90 -2.19 39.01
C SER A 2 -2.66 -3.37 38.06
N SER A 3 -3.71 -4.12 37.69
CA SER A 3 -3.62 -5.19 36.68
C SER A 3 -3.04 -4.66 35.35
N LEU A 4 -3.22 -3.37 35.07
CA LEU A 4 -2.72 -2.67 33.89
C LEU A 4 -1.20 -2.44 33.91
N GLU A 5 -0.59 -2.30 35.09
CA GLU A 5 0.85 -2.08 35.25
C GLU A 5 1.66 -3.38 35.21
N ARG A 6 0.97 -4.53 35.14
CA ARG A 6 1.61 -5.84 35.05
C ARG A 6 2.44 -5.90 33.76
N ARG A 7 3.73 -6.18 33.89
CA ARG A 7 4.60 -6.48 32.75
C ARG A 7 4.20 -7.81 32.13
N LEU A 8 4.04 -7.83 30.82
CA LEU A 8 3.80 -9.02 30.05
C LEU A 8 5.11 -9.79 29.83
N PRO A 9 5.11 -11.12 29.94
CA PRO A 9 6.26 -11.92 29.58
C PRO A 9 6.53 -11.78 28.07
N ARG A 10 7.79 -11.95 27.66
CA ARG A 10 8.20 -11.84 26.24
C ARG A 10 7.40 -12.75 25.31
N GLU A 11 7.00 -13.91 25.80
CA GLU A 11 6.18 -14.88 25.06
C GLU A 11 4.77 -14.33 24.76
N ALA A 12 4.14 -13.67 25.71
CA ALA A 12 2.84 -13.03 25.51
C ALA A 12 2.94 -11.88 24.49
N LEU A 13 4.02 -11.10 24.52
CA LEU A 13 4.24 -10.01 23.56
C LEU A 13 4.45 -10.46 22.11
N ARG A 14 4.75 -11.74 21.87
CA ARG A 14 4.82 -12.32 20.51
C ARG A 14 3.44 -12.56 19.91
N TRP A 15 2.43 -12.78 20.75
CA TRP A 15 1.05 -13.00 20.33
C TRP A 15 0.28 -11.69 20.09
N GLU A 16 0.85 -10.55 20.47
CA GLU A 16 0.21 -9.25 20.34
C GLU A 16 -0.23 -8.95 18.89
N LEU A 17 0.70 -9.01 17.92
CA LEU A 17 0.39 -8.76 16.51
C LEU A 17 -0.61 -9.79 15.95
N PRO A 18 -0.43 -11.11 16.13
CA PRO A 18 -1.44 -12.09 15.70
C PRO A 18 -2.85 -11.82 16.25
N VAL A 19 -2.97 -11.47 17.53
CA VAL A 19 -4.26 -11.14 18.16
C VAL A 19 -4.85 -9.87 17.55
N VAL A 20 -4.05 -8.82 17.36
CA VAL A 20 -4.50 -7.57 16.72
C VAL A 20 -4.95 -7.82 15.27
N CYS A 21 -4.21 -8.61 14.51
CA CYS A 21 -4.59 -9.00 13.15
C CYS A 21 -5.90 -9.79 13.14
N LEU A 22 -6.08 -10.75 14.06
CA LEU A 22 -7.31 -11.53 14.14
C LEU A 22 -8.52 -10.63 14.46
N LEU A 23 -8.40 -9.74 15.45
CA LEU A 23 -9.46 -8.82 15.81
C LEU A 23 -9.79 -7.85 14.68
N ALA A 24 -8.78 -7.29 14.03
CA ALA A 24 -8.96 -6.41 12.87
C ALA A 24 -9.63 -7.15 11.71
N TRP A 25 -9.18 -8.38 11.41
CA TRP A 25 -9.78 -9.21 10.36
C TRP A 25 -11.25 -9.50 10.62
N LEU A 26 -11.61 -9.91 11.85
CA LEU A 26 -13.00 -10.10 12.26
C LEU A 26 -13.83 -8.83 12.11
N GLY A 27 -13.26 -7.67 12.46
CA GLY A 27 -13.91 -6.37 12.24
C GLY A 27 -14.11 -6.05 10.76
N PHE A 28 -13.10 -6.29 9.92
CA PHE A 28 -13.15 -5.99 8.48
C PHE A 28 -14.18 -6.86 7.75
N ILE A 29 -14.19 -8.18 8.00
CA ILE A 29 -15.15 -9.09 7.35
C ILE A 29 -16.56 -8.95 7.95
N GLY A 30 -16.67 -8.45 9.18
CA GLY A 30 -17.96 -8.23 9.85
C GLY A 30 -18.85 -7.24 9.10
N ILE A 31 -18.25 -6.26 8.39
CA ILE A 31 -18.98 -5.24 7.61
C ILE A 31 -19.75 -5.87 6.45
N PRO A 32 -19.12 -6.52 5.45
CA PRO A 32 -19.85 -7.14 4.34
C PRO A 32 -20.76 -8.29 4.78
N LEU A 33 -20.46 -8.97 5.90
CA LEU A 33 -21.35 -9.98 6.48
C LEU A 33 -22.62 -9.37 7.09
N ALA A 34 -22.52 -8.21 7.73
CA ALA A 34 -23.65 -7.51 8.34
C ALA A 34 -24.54 -6.82 7.29
N GLU A 35 -23.93 -6.19 6.28
CA GLU A 35 -24.66 -5.53 5.19
C GLU A 35 -25.28 -6.54 4.21
N GLY A 36 -24.75 -7.76 4.14
CA GLY A 36 -25.24 -8.81 3.23
C GLY A 36 -24.90 -8.55 1.76
N ALA A 37 -24.12 -7.51 1.47
CA ALA A 37 -23.62 -7.16 0.15
C ALA A 37 -22.37 -6.26 0.27
N ILE A 38 -21.87 -5.81 -0.88
CA ILE A 38 -20.85 -4.78 -1.02
C ILE A 38 -21.40 -3.69 -1.94
N GLY A 39 -21.19 -2.43 -1.58
CA GLY A 39 -21.59 -1.29 -2.37
C GLY A 39 -20.83 -1.15 -3.71
N LEU A 40 -21.58 -0.85 -4.78
CA LEU A 40 -21.01 -0.34 -6.03
C LEU A 40 -21.02 1.19 -5.98
N SER A 41 -19.85 1.77 -5.71
CA SER A 41 -19.67 3.22 -5.76
C SER A 41 -19.73 3.75 -7.20
N TRP A 42 -19.78 5.08 -7.34
CA TRP A 42 -19.61 5.72 -8.64
C TRP A 42 -18.31 5.26 -9.32
N ASP A 43 -17.21 5.17 -8.58
CA ASP A 43 -15.92 4.67 -9.08
C ASP A 43 -16.00 3.21 -9.56
N ALA A 44 -16.75 2.37 -8.84
CA ALA A 44 -16.96 0.98 -9.23
C ALA A 44 -17.64 0.84 -10.59
N LEU A 45 -18.66 1.66 -10.82
CA LEU A 45 -19.44 1.70 -12.06
C LEU A 45 -18.66 2.31 -13.23
N ASN A 46 -17.71 3.20 -12.95
CA ASN A 46 -16.96 3.91 -14.00
C ASN A 46 -15.63 3.26 -14.35
N HIS A 47 -14.86 2.74 -13.38
CA HIS A 47 -13.50 2.30 -13.67
C HIS A 47 -13.01 1.04 -12.94
N HIS A 48 -13.54 0.64 -11.77
CA HIS A 48 -12.97 -0.53 -11.06
C HIS A 48 -13.13 -1.83 -11.88
N ILE A 49 -14.33 -2.11 -12.38
CA ILE A 49 -14.58 -3.32 -13.16
C ILE A 49 -13.82 -3.27 -14.49
N TYR A 50 -13.82 -2.10 -15.15
CA TYR A 50 -13.14 -1.90 -16.42
C TYR A 50 -11.61 -2.09 -16.29
N LEU A 51 -10.98 -1.46 -15.30
CA LEU A 51 -9.55 -1.66 -15.05
C LEU A 51 -9.22 -3.11 -14.73
N GLY A 52 -10.05 -3.78 -13.92
CA GLY A 52 -9.85 -5.20 -13.65
C GLY A 52 -9.92 -6.08 -14.91
N TRP A 53 -10.76 -5.73 -15.88
CA TRP A 53 -10.81 -6.41 -17.19
C TRP A 53 -9.56 -6.12 -18.03
N VAL A 54 -9.18 -4.84 -18.13
CA VAL A 54 -8.01 -4.39 -18.90
C VAL A 54 -6.69 -4.96 -18.35
N ALA A 55 -6.62 -5.28 -17.05
CA ALA A 55 -5.49 -6.00 -16.46
C ALA A 55 -5.24 -7.38 -17.12
N GLN A 56 -6.28 -8.02 -17.66
CA GLN A 56 -6.19 -9.32 -18.33
C GLN A 56 -6.08 -9.19 -19.84
N GLU A 57 -6.86 -8.29 -20.43
CA GLU A 57 -6.90 -8.09 -21.88
C GLU A 57 -6.87 -6.58 -22.16
N PRO A 58 -5.68 -6.00 -22.40
CA PRO A 58 -5.57 -4.60 -22.80
C PRO A 58 -6.32 -4.37 -24.12
N ARG A 59 -7.16 -3.33 -24.15
CA ARG A 59 -8.05 -3.02 -25.27
C ARG A 59 -7.90 -1.58 -25.76
N PHE A 60 -6.70 -1.03 -25.66
CA PHE A 60 -6.46 0.37 -26.01
C PHE A 60 -6.69 0.70 -27.49
N ASP A 61 -6.63 -0.31 -28.36
CA ASP A 61 -6.95 -0.25 -29.79
C ASP A 61 -8.46 -0.15 -30.08
N ARG A 62 -9.31 -0.55 -29.12
CA ARG A 62 -10.77 -0.62 -29.27
C ARG A 62 -11.49 0.43 -28.43
N ASP A 63 -11.07 0.55 -27.18
CA ASP A 63 -11.81 1.25 -26.14
C ASP A 63 -11.06 2.55 -25.78
N LEU A 64 -11.32 3.60 -26.54
CA LEU A 64 -10.77 4.93 -26.26
C LEU A 64 -11.60 5.61 -25.14
N PHE A 65 -10.95 6.04 -24.05
CA PHE A 65 -11.61 6.75 -22.94
C PHE A 65 -12.78 6.01 -22.26
N ALA A 66 -12.87 4.69 -22.34
CA ALA A 66 -14.01 3.93 -21.79
C ALA A 66 -14.25 4.13 -20.27
N ALA A 67 -13.20 4.44 -19.50
CA ALA A 67 -13.27 4.83 -18.09
C ALA A 67 -12.68 6.24 -17.84
N GLY A 68 -12.83 7.13 -18.83
CA GLY A 68 -12.20 8.46 -18.80
C GLY A 68 -10.67 8.37 -18.70
N GLY A 69 -10.06 9.32 -18.00
CA GLY A 69 -8.63 9.28 -17.70
C GLY A 69 -8.22 8.15 -16.76
N GLN A 70 -9.16 7.56 -16.01
CA GLN A 70 -8.87 6.47 -15.07
C GLN A 70 -8.50 5.16 -15.79
N ALA A 71 -8.90 5.00 -17.05
CA ALA A 71 -8.63 3.82 -17.88
C ALA A 71 -7.14 3.45 -18.02
N TYR A 72 -6.24 4.39 -17.70
CA TYR A 72 -4.78 4.26 -17.87
C TYR A 72 -4.05 4.10 -16.53
N GLN A 73 -4.77 4.06 -15.42
CA GLN A 73 -4.17 3.74 -14.12
C GLN A 73 -3.71 2.29 -14.05
N TYR A 74 -2.83 2.01 -13.08
CA TYR A 74 -2.32 0.66 -12.83
C TYR A 74 -3.48 -0.30 -12.49
N PRO A 75 -3.78 -1.29 -13.36
CA PRO A 75 -5.08 -1.96 -13.33
C PRO A 75 -5.12 -3.19 -12.41
N TYR A 76 -3.95 -3.75 -12.07
CA TYR A 76 -3.86 -5.08 -11.45
C TYR A 76 -4.46 -5.16 -10.04
N LEU A 77 -4.57 -4.05 -9.33
CA LEU A 77 -5.25 -4.01 -8.03
C LEU A 77 -6.77 -4.19 -8.15
N TYR A 78 -7.35 -3.90 -9.31
CA TYR A 78 -8.78 -4.06 -9.58
C TYR A 78 -9.12 -5.45 -10.16
N TRP A 79 -8.11 -6.22 -10.56
CA TRP A 79 -8.30 -7.56 -11.14
C TRP A 79 -9.08 -8.52 -10.22
N PRO A 80 -8.83 -8.59 -8.90
CA PRO A 80 -9.62 -9.46 -8.02
C PRO A 80 -11.12 -9.14 -8.06
N VAL A 81 -11.48 -7.86 -8.04
CA VAL A 81 -12.88 -7.39 -8.09
C VAL A 81 -13.55 -7.87 -9.37
N TYR A 82 -12.91 -7.62 -10.52
CA TYR A 82 -13.41 -8.06 -11.83
C TYR A 82 -13.59 -9.58 -11.88
N LYS A 83 -12.59 -10.35 -11.41
CA LYS A 83 -12.66 -11.81 -11.42
C LYS A 83 -13.80 -12.36 -10.60
N MET A 84 -14.01 -11.85 -9.38
CA MET A 84 -15.11 -12.29 -8.54
C MET A 84 -16.47 -11.97 -9.18
N ALA A 85 -16.60 -10.81 -9.82
CA ALA A 85 -17.82 -10.43 -10.53
C ALA A 85 -18.13 -11.39 -11.69
N VAL A 86 -17.16 -11.68 -12.57
CA VAL A 86 -17.39 -12.57 -13.73
C VAL A 86 -17.53 -14.05 -13.34
N MET A 87 -16.98 -14.46 -12.19
CA MET A 87 -17.18 -15.79 -11.61
C MET A 87 -18.52 -15.93 -10.87
N GLY A 88 -19.33 -14.87 -10.79
CA GLY A 88 -20.65 -14.91 -10.16
C GLY A 88 -20.60 -15.01 -8.63
N TRP A 89 -19.55 -14.50 -7.99
CA TRP A 89 -19.50 -14.45 -6.52
C TRP A 89 -20.63 -13.57 -5.98
N SER A 90 -21.20 -13.95 -4.83
CA SER A 90 -22.13 -13.07 -4.13
C SER A 90 -21.40 -11.84 -3.57
N GLY A 91 -22.12 -10.73 -3.42
CA GLY A 91 -21.56 -9.50 -2.86
C GLY A 91 -20.90 -9.71 -1.49
N VAL A 92 -21.50 -10.56 -0.64
CA VAL A 92 -20.94 -10.93 0.68
C VAL A 92 -19.55 -11.53 0.54
N TRP A 93 -19.40 -12.59 -0.27
CA TRP A 93 -18.12 -13.30 -0.38
C TRP A 93 -17.07 -12.48 -1.11
N ALA A 94 -17.48 -11.67 -2.09
CA ALA A 94 -16.60 -10.70 -2.72
C ALA A 94 -16.09 -9.67 -1.69
N GLY A 95 -16.99 -9.10 -0.88
CA GLY A 95 -16.65 -8.18 0.20
C GLY A 95 -15.71 -8.81 1.24
N VAL A 96 -16.01 -10.03 1.71
CA VAL A 96 -15.15 -10.77 2.65
C VAL A 96 -13.74 -10.99 2.08
N ALA A 97 -13.62 -11.33 0.80
CA ALA A 97 -12.32 -11.49 0.15
C ALA A 97 -11.55 -10.16 0.07
N LEU A 98 -12.18 -9.07 -0.39
CA LEU A 98 -11.54 -7.76 -0.47
C LEU A 98 -11.13 -7.23 0.91
N ALA A 99 -12.03 -7.32 1.89
CA ALA A 99 -11.77 -6.96 3.29
C ALA A 99 -10.59 -7.76 3.87
N SER A 100 -10.49 -9.05 3.54
CA SER A 100 -9.37 -9.90 3.96
C SER A 100 -8.05 -9.45 3.35
N LEU A 101 -8.05 -8.99 2.09
CA LEU A 101 -6.83 -8.45 1.48
C LEU A 101 -6.34 -7.21 2.24
N HIS A 102 -7.24 -6.32 2.67
CA HIS A 102 -6.87 -5.11 3.43
C HIS A 102 -6.16 -5.40 4.76
N LEU A 103 -6.24 -6.62 5.31
CA LEU A 103 -5.51 -7.04 6.51
C LEU A 103 -4.00 -6.81 6.42
N VAL A 104 -3.44 -6.80 5.21
CA VAL A 104 -2.01 -6.51 4.97
C VAL A 104 -1.58 -5.14 5.51
N THR A 105 -2.51 -4.21 5.71
CA THR A 105 -2.25 -2.88 6.26
C THR A 105 -2.17 -2.83 7.78
N VAL A 106 -2.64 -3.86 8.50
CA VAL A 106 -2.67 -3.88 9.97
C VAL A 106 -1.27 -4.02 10.59
N PRO A 107 -0.39 -4.95 10.15
CA PRO A 107 0.94 -5.08 10.72
C PRO A 107 1.79 -3.81 10.72
N PRO A 108 1.91 -3.01 9.64
CA PRO A 108 2.75 -1.83 9.66
C PRO A 108 2.17 -0.72 10.56
N VAL A 109 0.84 -0.61 10.68
CA VAL A 109 0.22 0.31 11.66
C VAL A 109 0.55 -0.13 13.08
N TRP A 110 0.48 -1.43 13.37
CA TRP A 110 0.89 -1.97 14.66
C TRP A 110 2.38 -1.74 14.95
N MET A 111 3.26 -1.88 13.94
CA MET A 111 4.69 -1.57 14.07
C MET A 111 4.92 -0.10 14.44
N LEU A 112 4.19 0.82 13.81
CA LEU A 112 4.22 2.25 14.13
C LEU A 112 3.71 2.52 15.56
N ALA A 113 2.61 1.88 15.95
CA ALA A 113 2.09 1.98 17.32
C ALA A 113 3.11 1.47 18.36
N ARG A 114 3.84 0.40 18.04
CA ARG A 114 4.90 -0.15 18.90
C ARG A 114 6.12 0.77 18.99
N LEU A 115 6.46 1.49 17.94
CA LEU A 115 7.50 2.52 17.99
C LEU A 115 7.11 3.69 18.90
N CYS A 116 5.85 4.13 18.84
CA CYS A 116 5.35 5.22 19.69
C CYS A 116 5.17 4.79 21.16
N MET A 117 4.84 3.53 21.40
CA MET A 117 4.61 2.96 22.73
C MET A 117 5.46 1.70 22.93
N PRO A 118 6.76 1.83 23.25
CA PRO A 118 7.70 0.71 23.33
C PRO A 118 7.58 -0.13 24.62
N GLY A 119 6.68 0.25 25.53
CA GLY A 119 6.51 -0.41 26.83
C GLY A 119 5.99 -1.86 26.73
N ALA A 120 6.18 -2.61 27.80
CA ALA A 120 5.88 -4.05 27.89
C ALA A 120 4.76 -4.37 28.89
N THR A 121 3.98 -3.38 29.32
CA THR A 121 2.87 -3.57 30.26
C THR A 121 1.59 -3.97 29.53
N VAL A 122 0.61 -4.49 30.29
CA VAL A 122 -0.75 -4.73 29.77
C VAL A 122 -1.35 -3.42 29.22
N PHE A 123 -1.15 -2.30 29.92
CA PHE A 123 -1.58 -0.99 29.46
C PHE A 123 -1.01 -0.64 28.09
N ASP A 124 0.30 -0.81 27.89
CA ASP A 124 0.96 -0.49 26.62
C ASP A 124 0.39 -1.32 25.46
N ALA A 125 0.17 -2.62 25.68
CA ALA A 125 -0.40 -3.52 24.68
C ALA A 125 -1.84 -3.11 24.32
N LEU A 126 -2.66 -2.75 25.31
CA LEU A 126 -4.02 -2.26 25.08
C LEU A 126 -4.03 -0.93 24.32
N MET A 127 -3.16 0.01 24.67
CA MET A 127 -3.06 1.29 23.96
C MET A 127 -2.60 1.11 22.52
N ARG A 128 -1.68 0.17 22.23
CA ARG A 128 -1.31 -0.19 20.86
C ARG A 128 -2.46 -0.80 20.08
N ALA A 129 -3.23 -1.72 20.68
CA ALA A 129 -4.42 -2.28 20.06
C ALA A 129 -5.48 -1.21 19.77
N MET A 130 -5.70 -0.27 20.70
CA MET A 130 -6.60 0.86 20.52
C MET A 130 -6.12 1.81 19.42
N ALA A 131 -4.82 2.12 19.36
CA ALA A 131 -4.25 2.96 18.30
C ALA A 131 -4.46 2.33 16.91
N VAL A 132 -4.25 1.02 16.79
CA VAL A 132 -4.55 0.28 15.55
C VAL A 132 -6.05 0.36 15.24
N ALA A 133 -6.93 0.06 16.20
CA ALA A 133 -8.37 0.15 15.99
C ALA A 133 -8.80 1.55 15.50
N MET A 134 -8.33 2.62 16.16
CA MET A 134 -8.64 3.99 15.78
C MET A 134 -8.14 4.35 14.38
N ALA A 135 -6.98 3.83 13.94
CA ALA A 135 -6.48 4.05 12.59
C ALA A 135 -7.43 3.49 11.51
N PHE A 136 -8.15 2.41 11.81
CA PHE A 136 -9.11 1.79 10.88
C PHE A 136 -10.57 2.22 11.07
N MET A 137 -10.89 2.94 12.15
CA MET A 137 -12.26 3.40 12.45
C MET A 137 -12.59 4.79 11.89
N THR A 138 -11.73 5.36 11.03
CA THR A 138 -12.08 6.61 10.33
C THR A 138 -13.14 6.35 9.27
N GLY A 139 -14.05 7.31 9.04
CA GLY A 139 -15.11 7.15 8.03
C GLY A 139 -14.58 6.87 6.61
N VAL A 140 -13.40 7.41 6.27
CA VAL A 140 -12.73 7.17 4.98
C VAL A 140 -12.23 5.74 4.83
N VAL A 141 -11.71 5.14 5.91
CA VAL A 141 -11.21 3.76 5.90
C VAL A 141 -12.38 2.78 5.98
N LEU A 142 -13.37 3.06 6.83
CA LEU A 142 -14.55 2.21 6.97
C LEU A 142 -15.34 2.08 5.65
N SER A 143 -15.43 3.15 4.85
CA SER A 143 -16.09 3.10 3.54
C SER A 143 -15.38 2.22 2.51
N GLN A 144 -14.12 1.83 2.75
CA GLN A 144 -13.39 0.89 1.88
C GLN A 144 -13.86 -0.55 2.08
N PHE A 145 -14.39 -0.90 3.25
CA PHE A 145 -14.82 -2.27 3.55
C PHE A 145 -16.22 -2.60 3.01
N ASP A 146 -17.00 -1.58 2.63
CA ASP A 146 -18.29 -1.70 1.94
C ASP A 146 -18.23 -1.16 0.49
N SER A 147 -17.04 -1.15 -0.11
CA SER A 147 -16.92 -0.79 -1.52
C SER A 147 -15.84 -1.58 -2.22
N THR A 148 -15.85 -1.52 -3.54
CA THR A 148 -14.81 -2.15 -4.37
C THR A 148 -13.55 -1.29 -4.48
N SER A 149 -13.43 -0.22 -3.68
CA SER A 149 -12.27 0.66 -3.69
C SER A 149 -11.02 -0.09 -3.25
N ASN A 150 -9.92 0.22 -3.91
CA ASN A 150 -8.62 -0.36 -3.59
C ASN A 150 -7.67 0.65 -2.95
N ASP A 151 -8.15 1.82 -2.52
CA ASP A 151 -7.28 2.88 -1.97
C ASP A 151 -6.47 2.39 -0.78
N LEU A 152 -7.08 1.62 0.12
CA LEU A 152 -6.40 1.05 1.27
C LEU A 152 -5.35 0.01 0.85
N MET A 153 -5.62 -0.75 -0.21
CA MET A 153 -4.65 -1.68 -0.79
C MET A 153 -3.50 -0.95 -1.47
N ALA A 154 -3.81 0.12 -2.22
CA ALA A 154 -2.83 0.96 -2.89
C ALA A 154 -1.94 1.72 -1.89
N ALA A 155 -2.48 2.08 -0.73
CA ALA A 155 -1.74 2.67 0.37
C ALA A 155 -0.93 1.65 1.19
N ALA A 156 -1.16 0.34 1.05
CA ALA A 156 -0.49 -0.66 1.88
C ALA A 156 1.05 -0.59 1.78
N PRO A 157 1.67 -0.55 0.59
CA PRO A 157 3.13 -0.47 0.48
C PRO A 157 3.68 0.85 1.06
N LEU A 158 2.91 1.93 1.05
CA LEU A 158 3.29 3.22 1.63
C LEU A 158 3.40 3.15 3.15
N VAL A 159 2.39 2.57 3.81
CA VAL A 159 2.42 2.44 5.28
C VAL A 159 3.52 1.46 5.69
N TRP A 160 3.71 0.37 4.93
CA TRP A 160 4.83 -0.55 5.13
C TRP A 160 6.19 0.12 4.95
N CYS A 161 6.39 0.93 3.89
CA CYS A 161 7.67 1.57 3.68
C CYS A 161 8.01 2.53 4.82
N LEU A 162 7.03 3.28 5.32
CA LEU A 162 7.21 4.16 6.49
C LEU A 162 7.54 3.35 7.74
N ALA A 163 6.77 2.31 8.06
CA ALA A 163 7.03 1.45 9.21
C ALA A 163 8.45 0.87 9.17
N LEU A 164 8.87 0.34 8.02
CA LEU A 164 10.21 -0.20 7.82
C LEU A 164 11.31 0.86 7.83
N ALA A 165 11.04 2.09 7.38
CA ALA A 165 12.01 3.17 7.49
C ALA A 165 12.33 3.51 8.95
N LEU A 166 11.37 3.34 9.86
CA LEU A 166 11.49 3.70 11.27
C LEU A 166 11.91 2.54 12.18
N VAL A 167 11.90 1.28 11.71
CA VAL A 167 12.43 0.12 12.49
C VAL A 167 13.83 0.36 13.08
N PRO A 168 14.76 1.08 12.44
CA PRO A 168 16.05 1.36 13.07
C PRO A 168 15.97 2.15 14.39
N LEU A 169 14.84 2.81 14.70
CA LEU A 169 14.59 3.46 15.98
C LEU A 169 14.12 2.49 17.07
N ASP A 170 13.67 1.28 16.72
CA ASP A 170 13.26 0.26 17.69
C ASP A 170 14.48 -0.36 18.38
N ALA A 171 14.59 -0.14 19.68
CA ALA A 171 15.64 -0.72 20.52
C ALA A 171 15.53 -2.26 20.63
N ASN A 172 14.34 -2.83 20.41
CA ASN A 172 14.08 -4.26 20.47
C ASN A 172 14.16 -4.94 19.09
N ARG A 173 14.63 -4.23 18.06
CA ARG A 173 14.74 -4.79 16.72
C ARG A 173 15.61 -6.05 16.70
N PRO A 174 15.27 -7.07 15.88
CA PRO A 174 16.11 -8.25 15.75
C PRO A 174 17.47 -7.89 15.14
N SER A 175 18.54 -8.52 15.65
CA SER A 175 19.93 -8.22 15.27
C SER A 175 20.25 -8.45 13.78
N TRP A 176 19.53 -9.38 13.12
CA TRP A 176 19.68 -9.65 11.69
C TRP A 176 19.06 -8.56 10.79
N PHE A 177 18.21 -7.70 11.34
CA PHE A 177 17.52 -6.66 10.59
C PHE A 177 18.30 -5.34 10.67
N THR A 178 19.29 -5.22 9.78
CA THR A 178 20.19 -4.07 9.74
C THR A 178 19.50 -2.83 9.16
N PRO A 179 19.97 -1.60 9.48
CA PRO A 179 19.43 -0.37 8.88
C PRO A 179 19.44 -0.39 7.35
N ALA A 180 20.47 -0.97 6.72
CA ALA A 180 20.53 -1.10 5.27
C ALA A 180 19.42 -2.00 4.71
N ARG A 181 19.12 -3.14 5.34
CA ARG A 181 18.00 -4.00 4.95
C ARG A 181 16.66 -3.29 5.13
N SER A 182 16.50 -2.57 6.24
CA SER A 182 15.33 -1.74 6.54
C SER A 182 15.06 -0.73 5.43
N VAL A 183 16.09 0.03 5.05
CA VAL A 183 16.00 1.08 4.02
C VAL A 183 15.82 0.46 2.63
N ALA A 184 16.46 -0.66 2.32
CA ALA A 184 16.29 -1.32 1.04
C ALA A 184 14.86 -1.86 0.83
N LEU A 185 14.29 -2.53 1.84
CA LEU A 185 12.90 -3.01 1.78
C LEU A 185 11.91 -1.85 1.77
N SER A 186 12.18 -0.81 2.58
CA SER A 186 11.40 0.43 2.58
C SER A 186 11.40 1.08 1.19
N GLY A 187 12.56 1.22 0.54
CA GLY A 187 12.67 1.73 -0.82
C GLY A 187 11.86 0.90 -1.83
N LEU A 188 12.03 -0.43 -1.85
CA LEU A 188 11.26 -1.30 -2.76
C LEU A 188 9.74 -1.08 -2.65
N LEU A 189 9.23 -1.01 -1.42
CA LEU A 189 7.81 -0.80 -1.16
C LEU A 189 7.35 0.63 -1.46
N ALA A 190 8.23 1.62 -1.27
CA ALA A 190 7.97 2.98 -1.71
C ALA A 190 7.81 3.06 -3.23
N GLY A 191 8.62 2.31 -4.00
CA GLY A 191 8.46 2.18 -5.45
C GLY A 191 7.14 1.50 -5.85
N ALA A 192 6.80 0.39 -5.18
CA ALA A 192 5.52 -0.30 -5.38
C ALA A 192 4.31 0.59 -5.05
N SER A 193 4.41 1.42 -4.00
CA SER A 193 3.38 2.40 -3.62
C SER A 193 3.10 3.41 -4.74
N ILE A 194 4.15 3.91 -5.41
CA ILE A 194 4.00 4.83 -6.55
C ILE A 194 3.33 4.12 -7.72
N ALA A 195 3.72 2.87 -8.00
CA ALA A 195 3.12 2.08 -9.06
C ALA A 195 1.62 1.85 -8.83
N PHE A 196 1.25 1.50 -7.60
CA PHE A 196 -0.14 1.27 -7.21
C PHE A 196 -0.99 2.52 -7.30
N LYS A 197 -0.44 3.68 -6.92
CA LYS A 197 -1.11 4.96 -7.10
C LYS A 197 -0.08 6.06 -7.31
N LEU A 198 -0.04 6.61 -8.52
CA LEU A 198 0.94 7.64 -8.90
C LEU A 198 0.87 8.89 -8.00
N SER A 199 -0.29 9.19 -7.40
CA SER A 199 -0.45 10.27 -6.43
C SER A 199 0.32 10.07 -5.13
N ASN A 200 0.84 8.86 -4.85
CA ASN A 200 1.76 8.61 -3.74
C ASN A 200 3.18 9.12 -4.04
N GLY A 201 3.51 9.40 -5.30
CA GLY A 201 4.82 9.88 -5.76
C GLY A 201 5.36 11.09 -4.99
N PRO A 202 4.61 12.21 -4.88
CA PRO A 202 5.06 13.38 -4.13
C PRO A 202 5.37 13.09 -2.67
N LEU A 203 4.54 12.27 -2.01
CA LEU A 203 4.76 11.89 -0.62
C LEU A 203 6.01 11.03 -0.46
N VAL A 204 6.20 10.03 -1.34
CA VAL A 204 7.38 9.17 -1.31
C VAL A 204 8.65 9.98 -1.56
N LEU A 205 8.63 10.90 -2.54
CA LEU A 205 9.79 11.70 -2.92
C LEU A 205 10.28 12.60 -1.78
N VAL A 206 9.38 13.12 -0.94
CA VAL A 206 9.73 14.05 0.14
C VAL A 206 9.91 13.31 1.47
N ALA A 207 8.92 12.50 1.87
CA ALA A 207 8.88 11.94 3.22
C ALA A 207 9.88 10.81 3.42
N MET A 208 10.13 9.97 2.41
CA MET A 208 10.96 8.78 2.59
C MET A 208 12.45 9.08 2.73
N PRO A 209 13.07 9.94 1.90
CA PRO A 209 14.46 10.35 2.12
C PRO A 209 14.68 10.97 3.50
N LEU A 210 13.73 11.79 3.97
CA LEU A 210 13.78 12.38 5.30
C LEU A 210 13.66 11.30 6.40
N ALA A 211 12.71 10.37 6.27
CA ALA A 211 12.55 9.27 7.22
C ALA A 211 13.82 8.41 7.32
N TRP A 212 14.44 8.05 6.19
CA TRP A 212 15.70 7.28 6.19
C TRP A 212 16.85 8.06 6.81
N LEU A 213 16.96 9.36 6.54
CA LEU A 213 17.99 10.22 7.12
C LEU A 213 17.88 10.33 8.65
N LEU A 214 16.64 10.50 9.16
CA LEU A 214 16.37 10.72 10.58
C LEU A 214 16.45 9.41 11.37
N ALA A 215 15.93 8.31 10.83
CA ALA A 215 15.90 7.02 11.52
C ALA A 215 17.24 6.27 11.48
N SER A 216 18.09 6.54 10.48
CA SER A 216 19.36 5.81 10.34
C SER A 216 20.38 6.21 11.41
N PRO A 217 21.00 5.24 12.11
CA PRO A 217 22.04 5.53 13.09
C PRO A 217 23.39 5.85 12.42
N GLY A 218 24.26 6.55 13.15
CA GLY A 218 25.65 6.81 12.75
C GLY A 218 25.91 8.19 12.15
N ALA A 219 27.12 8.37 11.61
CA ALA A 219 27.60 9.62 11.03
C ALA A 219 26.83 10.00 9.75
N ILE A 220 26.76 11.30 9.46
CA ILE A 220 25.97 11.86 8.35
C ILE A 220 26.30 11.20 6.99
N GLY A 221 27.58 10.91 6.71
CA GLY A 221 27.98 10.26 5.44
C GLY A 221 27.38 8.86 5.26
N LYS A 222 27.28 8.05 6.33
CA LYS A 222 26.63 6.74 6.25
C LYS A 222 25.13 6.87 6.04
N ARG A 223 24.49 7.88 6.64
CA ARG A 223 23.06 8.15 6.46
C ARG A 223 22.76 8.58 5.02
N ILE A 224 23.60 9.43 4.42
CA ILE A 224 23.48 9.82 3.01
C ILE A 224 23.59 8.61 2.09
N LEU A 225 24.53 7.70 2.35
CA LEU A 225 24.64 6.45 1.58
C LEU A 225 23.39 5.57 1.70
N LEU A 226 22.80 5.49 2.89
CA LEU A 226 21.53 4.78 3.09
C LEU A 226 20.37 5.46 2.35
N VAL A 227 20.30 6.79 2.35
CA VAL A 227 19.30 7.51 1.56
C VAL A 227 19.47 7.21 0.07
N ALA A 228 20.70 7.24 -0.44
CA ALA A 228 21.00 6.90 -1.84
C ALA A 228 20.58 5.46 -2.18
N LEU A 229 20.87 4.51 -1.28
CA LEU A 229 20.38 3.12 -1.40
C LEU A 229 18.86 3.07 -1.44
N GLY A 230 18.17 3.77 -0.53
CA GLY A 230 16.71 3.83 -0.49
C GLY A 230 16.13 4.35 -1.80
N CYS A 231 16.68 5.45 -2.34
CA CYS A 231 16.26 6.00 -3.64
C CYS A 231 16.46 5.01 -4.79
N ALA A 232 17.62 4.32 -4.84
CA ALA A 232 17.88 3.31 -5.85
C ALA A 232 16.89 2.14 -5.75
N MET A 233 16.58 1.69 -4.53
CA MET A 233 15.60 0.63 -4.30
C MET A 233 14.17 1.07 -4.60
N THR A 234 13.82 2.34 -4.41
CA THR A 234 12.53 2.92 -4.87
C THR A 234 12.40 2.85 -6.38
N MET A 235 13.44 3.24 -7.13
CA MET A 235 13.41 3.10 -8.58
C MET A 235 13.27 1.64 -9.01
N LEU A 236 14.02 0.74 -8.37
CA LEU A 236 13.90 -0.69 -8.64
C LEU A 236 12.49 -1.22 -8.37
N GLY A 237 11.89 -0.88 -7.22
CA GLY A 237 10.54 -1.29 -6.87
C GLY A 237 9.48 -0.76 -7.83
N LEU A 238 9.60 0.50 -8.25
CA LEU A 238 8.73 1.09 -9.26
C LEU A 238 8.86 0.35 -10.60
N CYS A 239 10.09 0.09 -11.07
CA CYS A 239 10.31 -0.64 -12.31
C CYS A 239 9.74 -2.07 -12.23
N LEU A 240 9.98 -2.80 -11.15
CA LEU A 240 9.50 -4.19 -11.00
C LEU A 240 7.97 -4.30 -11.05
N VAL A 241 7.25 -3.32 -10.49
CA VAL A 241 5.79 -3.37 -10.38
C VAL A 241 5.11 -2.71 -11.58
N TYR A 242 5.64 -1.58 -12.07
CA TYR A 242 5.00 -0.73 -13.06
C TYR A 242 5.47 -0.96 -14.49
N ALA A 243 6.67 -1.53 -14.72
CA ALA A 243 7.27 -1.55 -16.06
C ALA A 243 6.39 -2.23 -17.12
N SER A 244 5.71 -3.33 -16.78
CA SER A 244 4.84 -4.02 -17.74
C SER A 244 3.68 -3.13 -18.22
N TRP A 245 3.06 -2.40 -17.30
CA TRP A 245 1.96 -1.48 -17.60
C TRP A 245 2.45 -0.21 -18.30
N GLY A 246 3.51 0.41 -17.76
CA GLY A 246 4.11 1.60 -18.34
C GLY A 246 4.63 1.37 -19.75
N LEU A 247 5.16 0.17 -20.05
CA LEU A 247 5.59 -0.18 -21.40
C LEU A 247 4.41 -0.34 -22.36
N ALA A 248 3.30 -0.93 -21.93
CA ALA A 248 2.09 -1.03 -22.75
C ALA A 248 1.54 0.37 -23.11
N LEU A 249 1.49 1.28 -22.13
CA LEU A 249 1.11 2.67 -22.36
C LEU A 249 2.11 3.42 -23.23
N TRP A 250 3.41 3.15 -23.07
CA TRP A 250 4.45 3.71 -23.93
C TRP A 250 4.30 3.25 -25.37
N GLN A 251 4.02 1.97 -25.62
CA GLN A 251 3.84 1.44 -26.96
C GLN A 251 2.64 2.09 -27.65
N GLU A 252 1.51 2.24 -26.96
CA GLU A 252 0.29 2.77 -27.57
C GLU A 252 0.24 4.30 -27.67
N PHE A 253 0.69 5.00 -26.62
CA PHE A 253 0.53 6.46 -26.49
C PHE A 253 1.84 7.23 -26.46
N GLY A 254 2.97 6.54 -26.33
CA GLY A 254 4.28 7.17 -26.13
C GLY A 254 4.38 7.95 -24.81
N ASN A 255 3.50 7.65 -23.84
CA ASN A 255 3.47 8.28 -22.54
C ASN A 255 3.05 7.26 -21.48
N PRO A 256 3.95 6.89 -20.54
CA PRO A 256 3.70 5.79 -19.61
C PRO A 256 2.93 6.22 -18.36
N ILE A 257 2.53 7.50 -18.22
CA ILE A 257 1.92 8.04 -16.99
C ILE A 257 0.55 8.67 -17.30
N TYR A 258 0.51 9.60 -18.24
CA TYR A 258 -0.69 10.35 -18.60
C TYR A 258 -0.81 10.45 -20.13
N PRO A 259 -1.40 9.46 -20.80
CA PRO A 259 -1.48 9.36 -22.27
C PRO A 259 -1.85 10.63 -23.04
N PHE A 260 -2.62 11.54 -22.45
CA PHE A 260 -3.11 12.77 -23.11
C PHE A 260 -2.43 14.05 -22.64
N TYR A 261 -1.45 13.96 -21.74
CA TYR A 261 -0.67 15.10 -21.30
C TYR A 261 0.71 15.10 -21.97
N ASP A 262 0.76 15.73 -23.14
CA ASP A 262 1.82 15.46 -24.13
C ASP A 262 3.10 16.31 -23.96
N GLY A 263 2.98 17.49 -23.35
CA GLY A 263 4.05 18.49 -23.37
C GLY A 263 5.37 18.06 -22.74
N HIS A 264 5.35 17.16 -21.75
CA HIS A 264 6.58 16.70 -21.07
C HIS A 264 7.20 15.45 -21.69
N PHE A 265 6.43 14.65 -22.43
CA PHE A 265 6.92 13.39 -23.01
C PHE A 265 7.34 13.51 -24.47
N ALA A 266 6.96 14.60 -25.16
CA ALA A 266 7.35 14.82 -26.55
C ALA A 266 8.87 14.75 -26.79
N PRO A 267 9.75 15.42 -26.01
CA PRO A 267 11.21 15.32 -26.22
C PRO A 267 11.74 13.90 -26.01
N ILE A 268 11.16 13.16 -25.06
CA ILE A 268 11.56 11.79 -24.74
C ILE A 268 11.16 10.85 -25.87
N ARG A 269 9.95 11.02 -26.45
CA ARG A 269 9.49 10.23 -27.60
C ARG A 269 10.37 10.45 -28.83
N GLU A 270 10.68 11.71 -29.13
CA GLU A 270 11.56 12.08 -30.25
C GLU A 270 12.95 11.45 -30.09
N ALA A 271 13.55 11.57 -28.90
CA ALA A 271 14.84 10.97 -28.59
C ALA A 271 14.82 9.44 -28.65
N ALA A 272 13.71 8.81 -28.24
CA ALA A 272 13.51 7.37 -28.28
C ALA A 272 13.14 6.84 -29.68
N GLY A 273 12.92 7.73 -30.66
CA GLY A 273 12.47 7.34 -32.00
C GLY A 273 11.10 6.68 -32.01
N TRP A 274 10.24 7.01 -31.04
CA TRP A 274 8.91 6.44 -30.93
C TRP A 274 8.07 6.82 -32.16
N LYS A 275 7.43 5.82 -32.76
CA LYS A 275 6.51 5.96 -33.88
C LYS A 275 5.25 5.17 -33.54
N ARG A 276 4.09 5.77 -33.80
CA ARG A 276 2.80 5.08 -33.70
C ARG A 276 2.58 4.21 -34.92
#